data_AF-A0A6A7LY73-F1
#
_entry.id   AF-A0A6A7LY73-F1
#
_cell.length_a   1.000
_cell.length_b   1.000
_cell.length_c   1.000
_cell.angle_alpha   90.00
_cell.angle_beta   90.00
_cell.angle_gamma   90.00
#
_symmetry.space_group_name_H-M   'P 1'
#
loop_
_entity.id
_entity.type
_entity.pdbx_description
1 polymer ?
#
loop_
_entity_poly.entity_id
_entity_poly.type
_entity_poly.pdbx_seq_one_letter_code
_entity_poly.pdbx_strand_id
1 'polypeptide(L)'
;MTDLLLAAVAGWFAWSLRSALPTNAHAALWLSRALGLTALSGLIGGLYHAYAEDFPPALASSWWFVTLLVVCAVSLAMDFGLVHVAVPAARRRHWSVAVSLKFVAFGIVAIMHPVFLVAIIDYGLSLMAWTVAALVLRRPWRGWMLVGIGLSIVAAVVQQMDWEILAHFNYNDLYHVIQAVALYGFYRAARGLSP
;
A
#
# COMPACT_ATOMS: atom_id res chain seq x y z
N MET A 1 -11.84 -14.43 0.42
CA MET A 1 -12.68 -13.86 1.52
C MET A 1 -11.85 -13.00 2.46
N THR A 2 -10.62 -13.40 2.77
CA THR A 2 -9.66 -12.63 3.58
C THR A 2 -9.27 -11.28 2.98
N ASP A 3 -9.33 -11.11 1.67
CA ASP A 3 -9.10 -9.82 0.98
C ASP A 3 -10.08 -8.74 1.45
N LEU A 4 -11.36 -9.11 1.63
CA LEU A 4 -12.41 -8.20 2.08
C LEU A 4 -12.24 -7.84 3.57
N LEU A 5 -11.72 -8.77 4.37
CA LEU A 5 -11.37 -8.50 5.77
C LEU A 5 -10.17 -7.55 5.84
N LEU A 6 -9.13 -7.77 5.03
CA LEU A 6 -7.99 -6.87 4.94
C LEU A 6 -8.44 -5.48 4.47
N ALA A 7 -9.36 -5.42 3.49
CA ALA A 7 -9.95 -4.18 3.02
C ALA A 7 -10.69 -3.42 4.13
N ALA A 8 -11.50 -4.13 4.93
CA ALA A 8 -12.20 -3.53 6.07
C ALA A 8 -11.23 -2.99 7.13
N VAL A 9 -10.18 -3.75 7.46
CA VAL A 9 -9.13 -3.33 8.42
C VAL A 9 -8.40 -2.08 7.91
N ALA A 10 -7.96 -2.10 6.64
CA ALA A 10 -7.29 -0.95 6.02
C ALA A 10 -8.19 0.29 6.01
N GLY A 11 -9.47 0.11 5.66
CA GLY A 11 -10.47 1.18 5.62
C GLY A 11 -10.75 1.77 7.00
N TRP A 12 -10.86 0.91 8.02
CA TRP A 12 -11.00 1.35 9.41
C TRP A 12 -9.80 2.19 9.86
N PHE A 13 -8.57 1.73 9.60
CA PHE A 13 -7.36 2.50 9.94
C PHE A 13 -7.29 3.84 9.19
N ALA A 14 -7.65 3.84 7.90
CA ALA A 14 -7.70 5.06 7.09
C ALA A 14 -8.69 6.08 7.65
N TRP A 15 -9.91 5.64 7.95
CA TRP A 15 -10.97 6.46 8.55
C TRP A 15 -10.58 6.96 9.95
N SER A 16 -10.10 6.06 10.82
CA SER A 16 -9.66 6.41 12.18
C SER A 16 -8.57 7.49 12.17
N LEU A 17 -7.57 7.38 11.29
CA LEU A 17 -6.56 8.43 11.11
C LEU A 17 -7.17 9.72 10.61
N ARG A 18 -7.98 9.66 9.55
CA ARG A 18 -8.53 10.88 8.94
C ARG A 18 -9.41 11.67 9.90
N SER A 19 -10.17 10.98 10.74
CA SER A 19 -11.04 11.59 11.74
C SER A 19 -10.27 12.20 12.92
N ALA A 20 -9.06 11.72 13.21
CA ALA A 20 -8.26 12.18 14.34
C ALA A 20 -7.18 13.22 13.97
N LEU A 21 -6.77 13.29 12.70
CA LEU A 21 -5.66 14.13 12.26
C LEU A 21 -6.10 15.58 11.96
N PRO A 22 -5.33 16.59 12.39
CA PRO A 22 -5.55 17.97 11.95
C PRO A 22 -5.22 18.13 10.46
N THR A 23 -5.81 19.14 9.82
CA THR A 23 -5.68 19.37 8.36
C THR A 23 -4.24 19.68 7.91
N ASN A 24 -3.38 20.15 8.81
CA ASN A 24 -1.98 20.47 8.56
C ASN A 24 -1.03 19.25 8.72
N ALA A 25 -1.52 18.08 9.18
CA ALA A 25 -0.73 16.86 9.32
C ALA A 25 -0.52 16.15 7.95
N HIS A 26 0.03 16.88 6.97
CA HIS A 26 0.07 16.46 5.57
C HIS A 26 0.66 15.06 5.34
N ALA A 27 1.77 14.73 6.00
CA ALA A 27 2.41 13.41 5.86
C ALA A 27 1.50 12.27 6.36
N ALA A 28 0.90 12.43 7.54
CA ALA A 28 0.00 11.45 8.12
C ALA A 28 -1.30 11.31 7.29
N LEU A 29 -1.82 12.42 6.73
CA LEU A 29 -2.96 12.41 5.83
C LEU A 29 -2.66 11.65 4.53
N TRP A 30 -1.44 11.73 4.00
CA TRP A 30 -1.02 10.92 2.85
C TRP A 30 -0.91 9.43 3.18
N LEU A 31 -0.40 9.04 4.35
CA LEU A 31 -0.44 7.64 4.77
C LEU A 31 -1.87 7.14 5.05
N SER A 32 -2.76 7.99 5.56
CA SER A 32 -4.20 7.67 5.65
C SER A 32 -4.81 7.40 4.28
N ARG A 33 -4.45 8.18 3.24
CA ARG A 33 -4.85 7.90 1.85
C ARG A 33 -4.27 6.58 1.34
N ALA A 34 -3.01 6.28 1.63
CA ALA A 34 -2.39 5.01 1.25
C ALA A 34 -3.13 3.80 1.86
N LEU A 35 -3.54 3.89 3.14
CA LEU A 35 -4.36 2.89 3.80
C LEU A 35 -5.76 2.79 3.16
N GLY A 36 -6.38 3.92 2.83
CA GLY A 36 -7.68 3.93 2.13
C GLY A 36 -7.61 3.33 0.73
N LEU A 37 -6.53 3.58 0.00
CA LEU A 37 -6.28 2.98 -1.32
C LEU A 37 -5.95 1.49 -1.19
N THR A 38 -5.30 1.06 -0.11
CA THR A 38 -5.10 -0.36 0.20
C THR A 38 -6.45 -1.03 0.47
N ALA A 39 -7.35 -0.36 1.19
CA ALA A 39 -8.72 -0.83 1.40
C ALA A 39 -9.46 -1.01 0.06
N LEU A 40 -9.38 -0.01 -0.81
CA LEU A 40 -9.97 -0.07 -2.13
C LEU A 40 -9.36 -1.21 -2.97
N SER A 41 -8.04 -1.36 -2.92
CA SER A 41 -7.33 -2.45 -3.62
C SER A 41 -7.76 -3.83 -3.14
N GLY A 42 -7.85 -4.06 -1.82
CA GLY A 42 -8.32 -5.32 -1.25
C GLY A 42 -9.78 -5.60 -1.61
N LEU A 43 -10.62 -4.56 -1.67
CA LEU A 43 -12.02 -4.70 -2.08
C LEU A 43 -12.14 -5.10 -3.56
N ILE A 44 -11.54 -4.31 -4.47
CA ILE A 44 -11.67 -4.57 -5.91
C ILE A 44 -10.91 -5.84 -6.34
N GLY A 45 -9.75 -6.12 -5.72
CA GLY A 45 -8.97 -7.33 -5.97
C GLY A 45 -9.67 -8.57 -5.42
N GLY A 46 -10.22 -8.50 -4.20
CA GLY A 46 -11.02 -9.58 -3.64
C GLY A 46 -12.27 -9.90 -4.45
N LEU A 47 -12.96 -8.87 -4.95
CA LEU A 47 -14.10 -9.04 -5.87
C LEU A 47 -13.66 -9.60 -7.22
N TYR A 48 -12.50 -9.18 -7.75
CA TYR A 48 -11.93 -9.76 -8.96
C TYR A 48 -11.69 -11.26 -8.77
N HIS A 49 -11.01 -11.68 -7.70
CA HIS A 49 -10.76 -13.10 -7.43
C HIS A 49 -12.04 -13.92 -7.25
N ALA A 50 -13.12 -13.31 -6.76
CA ALA A 50 -14.39 -14.00 -6.56
C ALA A 50 -15.22 -14.18 -7.84
N TYR A 51 -15.13 -13.25 -8.81
CA TYR A 51 -16.06 -13.17 -9.94
C TYR A 51 -15.41 -13.07 -11.32
N ALA A 52 -14.08 -13.00 -11.42
CA ALA A 52 -13.40 -12.76 -12.70
C ALA A 52 -13.69 -13.84 -13.75
N GLU A 53 -13.87 -15.10 -13.32
CA GLU A 53 -14.18 -16.23 -14.21
C GLU A 53 -15.57 -16.11 -14.86
N ASP A 54 -16.50 -15.43 -14.19
CA ASP A 54 -17.86 -15.20 -14.69
C ASP A 54 -17.96 -14.00 -15.65
N PHE A 55 -16.89 -13.20 -15.75
CA PHE A 55 -16.89 -11.97 -16.55
C PHE A 55 -16.46 -12.22 -18.00
N PRO A 56 -17.00 -11.43 -18.95
CA PRO A 56 -16.43 -11.37 -20.29
C PRO A 56 -14.93 -11.01 -20.26
N PRO A 57 -14.08 -11.59 -21.13
CA PRO A 57 -12.62 -11.39 -21.06
C PRO A 57 -12.17 -9.91 -21.06
N ALA A 58 -12.89 -9.06 -21.80
CA ALA A 58 -12.62 -7.62 -21.85
C ALA A 58 -12.89 -6.92 -20.51
N LEU A 59 -13.95 -7.33 -19.80
CA LEU A 59 -14.29 -6.79 -18.49
C LEU A 59 -13.28 -7.27 -17.43
N ALA A 60 -12.94 -8.56 -17.44
CA ALA A 60 -11.93 -9.12 -16.53
C ALA A 60 -10.57 -8.41 -16.70
N SER A 61 -10.13 -8.19 -17.96
CA SER A 61 -8.89 -7.47 -18.24
C SER A 61 -8.94 -6.02 -17.75
N SER A 62 -10.05 -5.32 -18.02
CA SER A 62 -10.26 -3.94 -17.59
C SER A 62 -10.25 -3.81 -16.06
N TRP A 63 -10.89 -4.76 -15.38
CA TRP A 63 -10.93 -4.81 -13.91
C TRP A 63 -9.55 -5.03 -13.31
N TRP A 64 -8.77 -5.93 -13.91
CA TRP A 64 -7.40 -6.18 -13.48
C TRP A 64 -6.51 -4.95 -13.67
N PHE A 65 -6.64 -4.22 -14.78
CA PHE A 65 -5.93 -2.95 -14.97
C PHE A 65 -6.27 -1.93 -13.88
N VAL A 66 -7.55 -1.77 -13.54
CA VAL A 66 -7.98 -0.87 -12.46
C VAL A 66 -7.37 -1.31 -11.13
N THR A 67 -7.33 -2.61 -10.87
CA THR A 67 -6.71 -3.18 -9.66
C THR A 67 -5.24 -2.78 -9.55
N LEU A 68 -4.46 -2.97 -10.63
CA LEU A 68 -3.04 -2.59 -10.68
C LEU A 68 -2.84 -1.08 -10.49
N LEU A 69 -3.65 -0.24 -11.13
CA LEU A 69 -3.55 1.21 -11.00
C LEU A 69 -3.85 1.69 -9.57
N VAL A 70 -4.80 1.06 -8.88
CA VAL A 70 -5.07 1.37 -7.47
C VAL A 70 -3.89 0.97 -6.58
N VAL A 71 -3.23 -0.15 -6.84
CA VAL A 71 -2.00 -0.54 -6.11
C VAL A 71 -0.88 0.47 -6.36
N CYS A 72 -0.66 0.91 -7.61
CA CYS A 72 0.29 1.99 -7.90
C CYS A 72 -0.11 3.31 -7.22
N ALA A 73 -1.40 3.58 -7.03
CA ALA A 73 -1.84 4.76 -6.28
C ALA A 73 -1.51 4.66 -4.77
N VAL A 74 -1.44 3.45 -4.20
CA VAL A 74 -0.95 3.24 -2.82
C VAL A 74 0.50 3.72 -2.69
N SER A 75 1.38 3.29 -3.61
CA SER A 75 2.80 3.70 -3.63
C SER A 75 2.93 5.22 -3.79
N LEU A 76 2.15 5.82 -4.68
CA LEU A 76 2.08 7.27 -4.90
C LEU A 76 1.73 8.00 -3.60
N ALA A 77 0.70 7.55 -2.88
CA ALA A 77 0.30 8.16 -1.62
C ALA A 77 1.38 8.02 -0.55
N MET A 78 2.06 6.86 -0.47
CA MET A 78 3.20 6.66 0.42
C MET A 78 4.35 7.62 0.09
N ASP A 79 4.68 7.78 -1.20
CA ASP A 79 5.78 8.63 -1.66
C ASP A 79 5.49 10.12 -1.39
N PHE A 80 4.26 10.59 -1.62
CA PHE A 80 3.87 11.95 -1.22
C PHE A 80 3.98 12.16 0.30
N GLY A 81 3.57 11.16 1.09
CA GLY A 81 3.78 11.18 2.53
C GLY A 81 5.26 11.37 2.87
N LEU A 82 6.14 10.62 2.22
CA LEU A 82 7.58 10.70 2.42
C LEU A 82 8.16 12.06 2.01
N VAL A 83 7.70 12.65 0.90
CA VAL A 83 8.11 14.00 0.49
C VAL A 83 7.81 15.03 1.59
N HIS A 84 6.65 14.95 2.23
CA HIS A 84 6.32 15.86 3.33
C HIS A 84 7.18 15.66 4.59
N VAL A 85 7.71 14.45 4.81
CA VAL A 85 8.55 14.09 5.95
C VAL A 85 10.03 14.42 5.72
N ALA A 86 10.57 14.05 4.56
CA ALA A 86 11.99 14.03 4.30
C ALA A 86 12.49 15.25 3.52
N VAL A 87 11.60 15.95 2.79
CA VAL A 87 12.00 17.02 1.86
C VAL A 87 11.68 18.41 2.43
N PRO A 88 12.67 19.34 2.47
CA PRO A 88 12.44 20.73 2.85
C PRO A 88 11.40 21.41 1.96
N ALA A 89 10.61 22.34 2.53
CA ALA A 89 9.51 23.00 1.82
C ALA A 89 9.90 23.59 0.45
N ALA A 90 11.09 24.21 0.35
CA ALA A 90 11.60 24.80 -0.88
C ALA A 90 11.80 23.80 -2.04
N ARG A 91 11.97 22.51 -1.75
CA ARG A 91 12.19 21.46 -2.77
C ARG A 91 10.99 20.53 -2.96
N ARG A 92 9.93 20.65 -2.15
CA ARG A 92 8.77 19.74 -2.19
C ARG A 92 8.13 19.68 -3.56
N ARG A 93 7.96 20.81 -4.26
CA ARG A 93 7.39 20.85 -5.61
C ARG A 93 8.14 19.95 -6.59
N HIS A 94 9.47 20.00 -6.61
CA HIS A 94 10.27 19.18 -7.53
C HIS A 94 10.14 17.68 -7.23
N TRP A 95 10.17 17.32 -5.94
CA TRP A 95 10.00 15.92 -5.52
C TRP A 95 8.58 15.41 -5.73
N SER A 96 7.56 16.26 -5.53
CA SER A 96 6.18 15.97 -5.89
C SER A 96 6.02 15.67 -7.39
N VAL A 97 6.67 16.46 -8.26
CA VAL A 97 6.70 16.17 -9.70
C VAL A 97 7.40 14.85 -9.99
N ALA A 98 8.56 14.58 -9.38
CA ALA A 98 9.28 13.32 -9.57
C ALA A 98 8.45 12.09 -9.17
N VAL A 99 7.76 12.16 -8.03
CA VAL A 99 6.85 11.12 -7.54
C VAL A 99 5.64 10.93 -8.47
N SER A 100 5.05 12.02 -8.97
CA SER A 100 3.97 11.94 -9.97
C SER A 100 4.45 11.31 -11.28
N LEU A 101 5.65 11.66 -11.74
CA LEU A 101 6.24 11.07 -12.95
C LEU A 101 6.53 9.58 -12.77
N LYS A 102 7.04 9.17 -11.60
CA LYS A 102 7.19 7.75 -11.25
C LYS A 102 5.86 7.01 -11.37
N PHE A 103 4.78 7.54 -10.77
CA PHE A 103 3.44 6.93 -10.86
C PHE A 103 2.94 6.83 -12.30
N VAL A 104 3.10 7.88 -13.11
CA VAL A 104 2.72 7.85 -14.53
C VAL A 104 3.52 6.78 -15.28
N ALA A 105 4.84 6.70 -15.05
CA ALA A 105 5.69 5.70 -15.69
C ALA A 105 5.26 4.28 -15.33
N PHE A 106 5.08 3.97 -14.03
CA PHE A 106 4.61 2.66 -13.60
C PHE A 106 3.17 2.36 -14.03
N GLY A 107 2.30 3.37 -14.11
CA GLY A 107 0.94 3.23 -14.65
C GLY A 107 0.95 2.85 -16.13
N ILE A 108 1.80 3.49 -16.95
CA ILE A 108 1.98 3.12 -18.36
C ILE A 108 2.52 1.69 -18.47
N VAL A 109 3.54 1.33 -17.69
CA VAL A 109 4.10 -0.03 -17.69
C VAL A 109 3.06 -1.07 -17.27
N ALA A 110 2.23 -0.77 -16.26
CA ALA A 110 1.17 -1.66 -15.80
C ALA A 110 0.06 -1.87 -16.84
N ILE A 111 -0.20 -0.87 -17.68
CA ILE A 111 -1.14 -0.99 -18.82
C ILE A 111 -0.53 -1.85 -19.93
N MET A 112 0.75 -1.61 -20.27
CA MET A 112 1.44 -2.34 -21.34
C MET A 112 1.77 -3.79 -20.95
N HIS A 113 2.04 -4.02 -19.66
CA HIS A 113 2.43 -5.30 -19.08
C HIS A 113 1.65 -5.51 -17.77
N PRO A 114 0.39 -5.98 -17.84
CA PRO A 114 -0.49 -6.13 -16.67
C PRO A 114 -0.15 -7.35 -15.81
N VAL A 115 1.13 -7.53 -15.52
CA VAL A 115 1.63 -8.53 -14.58
C VAL A 115 1.77 -7.88 -13.21
N PHE A 116 1.38 -8.60 -12.17
CA PHE A 116 1.41 -8.10 -10.80
C PHE A 116 2.81 -7.66 -10.33
N LEU A 117 3.86 -8.23 -10.93
CA LEU A 117 5.26 -7.86 -10.68
C LEU A 117 5.52 -6.36 -10.86
N VAL A 118 4.86 -5.68 -11.80
CA VAL A 118 5.04 -4.23 -12.00
C VAL A 118 4.63 -3.45 -10.74
N ALA A 119 3.48 -3.82 -10.17
CA ALA A 119 2.97 -3.20 -8.93
C ALA A 119 3.86 -3.55 -7.72
N ILE A 120 4.39 -4.77 -7.66
CA ILE A 120 5.35 -5.18 -6.61
C ILE A 120 6.63 -4.32 -6.68
N ILE A 121 7.18 -4.10 -7.87
CA ILE A 121 8.40 -3.29 -8.04
C ILE A 121 8.12 -1.84 -7.60
N ASP A 122 7.02 -1.25 -8.06
CA ASP A 122 6.64 0.12 -7.71
C ASP A 122 6.47 0.32 -6.19
N TYR A 123 5.68 -0.55 -5.57
CA TYR A 123 5.43 -0.54 -4.14
C TYR A 123 6.72 -0.82 -3.35
N GLY A 124 7.52 -1.80 -3.79
CA GLY A 124 8.81 -2.14 -3.18
C GLY A 124 9.79 -0.98 -3.18
N LEU A 125 9.85 -0.19 -4.26
CA LEU A 125 10.66 1.04 -4.30
C LEU A 125 10.21 2.06 -3.26
N SER A 126 8.90 2.23 -3.06
CA SER A 126 8.36 3.10 -2.01
C SER A 126 8.72 2.59 -0.60
N LEU A 127 8.60 1.28 -0.35
CA LEU A 127 9.01 0.69 0.94
C LEU A 127 10.52 0.86 1.19
N MET A 128 11.34 0.70 0.15
CA MET A 128 12.79 0.95 0.24
C MET A 128 13.08 2.41 0.62
N ALA A 129 12.42 3.37 -0.04
CA ALA A 129 12.59 4.79 0.26
C ALA A 129 12.19 5.13 1.71
N TRP A 130 11.08 4.56 2.20
CA TRP A 130 10.66 4.70 3.60
C TRP A 130 11.63 4.04 4.58
N THR A 131 12.22 2.90 4.23
CA THR A 131 13.25 2.23 5.03
C THR A 131 14.47 3.14 5.18
N VAL A 132 15.00 3.65 4.06
CA VAL A 132 16.12 4.60 4.06
C VAL A 132 15.80 5.82 4.93
N ALA A 133 14.62 6.41 4.77
CA ALA A 133 14.20 7.55 5.57
C ALA A 133 14.09 7.23 7.08
N ALA A 134 13.56 6.06 7.44
CA ALA A 134 13.44 5.63 8.83
C ALA A 134 14.83 5.48 9.51
N LEU A 135 15.81 4.96 8.75
CA LEU A 135 17.18 4.77 9.23
C LEU A 135 17.95 6.09 9.37
N VAL A 136 17.75 7.02 8.43
CA VAL A 136 18.44 8.32 8.38
C VAL A 136 17.82 9.34 9.32
N LEU A 137 16.50 9.52 9.29
CA LEU A 137 15.82 10.62 10.02
C LEU A 137 15.60 10.32 11.50
N ARG A 138 15.60 9.04 11.90
CA ARG A 138 15.53 8.57 13.30
C ARG A 138 14.43 9.20 14.16
N ARG A 139 13.26 9.44 13.56
CA ARG A 139 12.08 10.05 14.20
C ARG A 139 11.22 9.03 14.96
N PRO A 140 10.29 9.45 15.84
CA PRO A 140 9.45 8.55 16.64
C PRO A 140 8.64 7.52 15.83
N TRP A 141 8.21 7.86 14.62
CA TRP A 141 7.47 6.97 13.72
C TRP A 141 8.31 5.80 13.15
N ARG A 142 9.65 5.88 13.22
CA ARG A 142 10.55 4.95 12.49
C ARG A 142 10.32 3.48 12.84
N GLY A 143 10.11 3.17 14.13
CA GLY A 143 10.02 1.80 14.59
C GLY A 143 8.79 1.10 14.03
N TRP A 144 7.64 1.78 14.09
CA TRP A 144 6.40 1.30 13.53
C TRP A 144 6.42 1.20 12.01
N MET A 145 7.09 2.14 11.33
CA MET A 145 7.28 2.06 9.86
C MET A 145 8.11 0.83 9.48
N LEU A 146 9.22 0.58 10.18
CA LEU A 146 10.07 -0.59 9.93
C LEU A 146 9.35 -1.90 10.25
N VAL A 147 8.52 -1.94 11.30
CA VAL A 147 7.65 -3.10 11.58
C VAL A 147 6.66 -3.34 10.44
N GLY A 148 5.98 -2.30 9.97
CA GLY A 148 5.06 -2.41 8.83
C GLY A 148 5.76 -2.94 7.58
N ILE A 149 6.91 -2.37 7.22
CA ILE A 149 7.71 -2.81 6.06
C ILE A 149 8.20 -4.25 6.23
N GLY A 150 8.77 -4.58 7.39
CA GLY A 150 9.29 -5.91 7.67
C GLY A 150 8.21 -6.98 7.59
N LEU A 151 7.03 -6.72 8.16
CA LEU A 151 5.88 -7.63 8.07
C LEU A 151 5.33 -7.73 6.65
N SER A 152 5.30 -6.65 5.86
CA SER A 152 4.94 -6.72 4.44
C SER A 152 5.88 -7.62 3.64
N ILE A 153 7.19 -7.59 3.93
CA ILE A 153 8.18 -8.48 3.29
C ILE A 153 7.92 -9.94 3.71
N VAL A 154 7.71 -10.19 5.00
CA VAL A 154 7.37 -11.53 5.50
C VAL A 154 6.08 -12.06 4.85
N ALA A 155 5.06 -11.21 4.74
CA ALA A 155 3.82 -11.56 4.07
C ALA A 155 4.09 -11.94 2.60
N ALA A 156 4.83 -11.12 1.86
CA ALA A 156 5.17 -11.41 0.46
C ALA A 156 5.92 -12.75 0.30
N VAL A 157 6.82 -13.08 1.24
CA VAL A 157 7.51 -14.39 1.26
C VAL A 157 6.52 -15.53 1.50
N VAL A 158 5.62 -15.39 2.47
CA VAL A 158 4.57 -16.39 2.75
C VAL A 158 3.67 -16.59 1.54
N GLN A 159 3.29 -15.51 0.85
CA GLN A 159 2.46 -15.58 -0.37
C GLN A 159 3.11 -16.42 -1.47
N GLN A 160 4.44 -16.43 -1.56
CA GLN A 160 5.19 -17.20 -2.57
C GLN A 160 5.43 -18.66 -2.19
N MET A 161 5.18 -19.05 -0.94
CA MET A 161 5.41 -20.43 -0.50
C MET A 161 4.39 -21.40 -1.09
N ASP A 162 3.21 -20.93 -1.51
CA ASP A 162 2.12 -21.75 -2.07
C ASP A 162 1.78 -22.99 -1.20
N TRP A 163 1.87 -22.87 0.13
CA TRP A 163 1.62 -23.96 1.07
C TRP A 163 0.17 -24.03 1.55
N GLU A 164 -0.42 -25.21 1.51
CA GLU A 164 -1.69 -25.50 2.20
C GLU A 164 -1.42 -25.85 3.67
N ILE A 165 -1.72 -24.93 4.59
CA ILE A 165 -1.47 -25.10 6.03
C ILE A 165 -2.60 -25.90 6.69
N LEU A 166 -3.86 -25.57 6.36
CA LEU A 166 -5.08 -26.27 6.77
C LEU A 166 -6.09 -26.26 5.62
N ALA A 167 -7.07 -27.16 5.64
CA ALA A 167 -8.09 -27.30 4.59
C ALA A 167 -8.89 -26.01 4.28
N HIS A 168 -8.97 -25.06 5.22
CA HIS A 168 -9.66 -23.78 5.05
C HIS A 168 -8.78 -22.58 5.41
N PHE A 169 -7.47 -22.78 5.55
CA PHE A 169 -6.51 -21.73 5.86
C PHE A 169 -5.20 -22.00 5.12
N ASN A 170 -5.00 -21.33 4.00
CA ASN A 170 -3.82 -21.50 3.16
C ASN A 170 -2.85 -20.33 3.31
N TYR A 171 -1.75 -20.38 2.57
CA TYR A 171 -0.75 -19.33 2.50
C TYR A 171 -1.32 -17.93 2.18
N ASN A 172 -2.38 -17.84 1.36
CA ASN A 172 -3.03 -16.57 1.03
C ASN A 172 -3.82 -16.01 2.23
N ASP A 173 -4.44 -16.86 3.03
CA ASP A 173 -5.09 -16.44 4.27
C ASP A 173 -4.05 -15.95 5.29
N LEU A 174 -2.94 -16.68 5.44
CA LEU A 174 -1.84 -16.30 6.32
C LEU A 174 -1.18 -14.99 5.86
N TYR A 175 -0.97 -14.81 4.55
CA TYR A 175 -0.52 -13.55 3.96
C TYR A 175 -1.39 -12.39 4.42
N HIS A 176 -2.71 -12.51 4.29
CA HIS A 176 -3.64 -11.46 4.68
C HIS A 176 -3.60 -11.15 6.18
N VAL A 177 -3.44 -12.16 7.03
CA VAL A 177 -3.28 -11.97 8.48
C VAL A 177 -2.01 -11.19 8.80
N ILE A 178 -0.87 -11.59 8.23
CA ILE A 178 0.41 -10.88 8.44
C ILE A 178 0.32 -9.45 7.90
N GLN A 179 -0.29 -9.29 6.73
CA GLN A 179 -0.48 -7.99 6.10
C GLN A 179 -1.39 -7.08 6.94
N ALA A 180 -2.43 -7.61 7.59
CA ALA A 180 -3.27 -6.83 8.51
C ALA A 180 -2.46 -6.29 9.70
N VAL A 181 -1.52 -7.07 10.23
CA VAL A 181 -0.59 -6.61 11.28
C VAL A 181 0.41 -5.59 10.72
N ALA A 182 0.88 -5.76 9.48
CA ALA A 182 1.71 -4.77 8.80
C ALA A 182 0.99 -3.41 8.67
N LEU A 183 -0.30 -3.42 8.30
CA LEU A 183 -1.15 -2.22 8.23
C LEU A 183 -1.29 -1.53 9.58
N TYR A 184 -1.36 -2.29 10.67
CA TYR A 184 -1.32 -1.71 12.01
C TYR A 184 0.01 -0.97 12.28
N GLY A 185 1.14 -1.52 11.83
CA GLY A 185 2.44 -0.84 11.84
C GLY A 185 2.41 0.49 11.09
N PHE A 186 1.90 0.51 9.85
CA PHE A 186 1.75 1.75 9.08
C PHE A 186 0.79 2.76 9.73
N TYR A 187 -0.33 2.29 10.31
CA TYR A 187 -1.25 3.12 11.08
C TYR A 187 -0.57 3.79 12.28
N ARG A 188 0.20 3.02 13.06
CA ARG A 188 0.96 3.54 14.21
C ARG A 188 2.07 4.51 13.78
N ALA A 189 2.73 4.24 12.65
CA ALA A 189 3.71 5.15 12.08
C ALA A 189 3.07 6.48 11.66
N ALA A 190 1.90 6.44 11.01
CA ALA A 190 1.14 7.63 10.63
C ALA A 190 0.73 8.47 11.84
N ARG A 191 0.33 7.84 12.96
CA ARG A 191 0.08 8.56 14.21
C ARG A 191 1.33 9.20 14.82
N GLY A 192 2.51 8.63 14.58
CA GLY A 192 3.80 9.22 14.98
C GLY A 192 4.29 10.35 14.06
N LEU A 193 3.57 10.64 12.97
CA LEU A 193 3.85 11.72 12.03
C LEU A 193 3.00 12.97 12.27
N SER A 194 1.97 12.90 13.12
CA SER A 194 1.24 14.09 13.54
C SER A 194 2.13 14.96 14.44
N PRO A 195 2.11 16.29 14.28
CA PRO A 195 2.82 17.22 15.15
C PRO A 195 2.36 17.13 16.60
#